data_AF-A0A537T3X2-F1
#
_entry.id   AF-A0A537T3X2-F1
#
_cell.length_a   1.000
_cell.length_b   1.000
_cell.length_c   1.000
_cell.angle_alpha   90.00
_cell.angle_beta   90.00
_cell.angle_gamma   90.00
#
_symmetry.space_group_name_H-M   'P 1'
#
loop_
_entity.id
_entity.type
_entity.pdbx_description
1 polymer ?
#
loop_
_entity_poly.entity_id
_entity_poly.type
_entity_poly.pdbx_seq_one_letter_code
_entity_poly.pdbx_strand_id
1 'polypeptide(L)' 'MIRLFVAAAFVIAVASSAQAITPAPISQSDAMITQARFGCGPGRTLVAGRCVARTTIRHTRRAIRRGYY' A
#
# COMPACT_ATOMS: atom_id res chain seq x y z
N MET A 1 34.46 -35.01 -14.93
CA MET A 1 33.41 -34.91 -13.89
C MET A 1 33.19 -33.48 -13.39
N ILE A 2 34.24 -32.66 -13.25
CA ILE A 2 34.15 -31.23 -12.84
C ILE A 2 33.20 -30.38 -13.70
N ARG A 3 33.11 -30.64 -15.02
CA ARG A 3 32.24 -29.89 -15.94
C ARG A 3 30.75 -29.93 -15.55
N LEU A 4 30.28 -31.02 -14.97
CA LEU A 4 28.89 -31.16 -14.54
C LEU A 4 28.58 -30.30 -13.31
N PHE A 5 29.53 -30.19 -12.38
CA PHE A 5 29.40 -29.32 -11.21
C PHE A 5 29.36 -27.84 -11.59
N VAL A 6 30.16 -27.43 -12.58
CA VAL A 6 30.16 -26.05 -13.08
C VAL A 6 28.82 -25.72 -13.76
N ALA A 7 28.28 -26.62 -14.58
CA ALA A 7 26.98 -26.44 -15.21
C ALA A 7 25.84 -26.37 -14.18
N ALA A 8 25.86 -27.25 -13.16
CA ALA A 8 24.87 -27.25 -12.09
C ALA A 8 24.91 -25.96 -11.27
N ALA A 9 26.10 -25.47 -10.90
CA ALA A 9 26.25 -24.22 -10.16
C ALA A 9 25.74 -23.01 -10.95
N PHE A 10 25.98 -22.97 -12.27
CA PHE A 10 25.50 -21.89 -13.12
C PHE A 10 23.97 -21.88 -13.24
N VAL A 11 23.35 -23.06 -13.43
CA VAL A 11 21.88 -23.18 -13.51
C VAL A 11 21.22 -22.75 -12.19
N ILE A 12 21.79 -23.14 -11.05
CA ILE A 12 21.27 -22.76 -9.72
C ILE A 12 21.36 -21.24 -9.50
N ALA A 13 22.48 -20.62 -9.89
CA ALA A 13 22.67 -19.18 -9.75
C ALA A 13 21.69 -18.35 -10.60
N VAL A 14 21.43 -18.81 -11.83
CA VAL A 14 20.47 -18.16 -12.75
C VAL A 14 19.01 -18.34 -12.28
N ALA A 15 18.67 -19.50 -11.70
CA ALA A 15 17.32 -19.73 -11.19
C ALA A 15 17.00 -18.91 -9.92
N SER A 16 18.02 -18.57 -9.12
CA SER A 16 17.85 -17.83 -7.86
C SER A 16 17.53 -16.33 -8.09
N SER A 17 17.92 -15.77 -9.24
CA SER A 17 17.67 -14.35 -9.56
C SER A 17 16.19 -14.03 -9.74
N ALA A 18 15.37 -15.01 -10.15
CA ALA A 18 13.94 -14.84 -10.36
C ALA A 18 13.13 -14.72 -9.05
N GLN A 19 13.69 -15.17 -7.92
CA GLN A 19 13.01 -15.15 -6.62
C GLN A 19 13.18 -13.81 -5.88
N ALA A 20 14.03 -12.91 -6.39
CA ALA A 20 14.29 -11.61 -5.80
C ALA A 20 13.25 -10.54 -6.16
N ILE A 21 12.26 -10.88 -6.98
CA ILE A 21 11.08 -10.01 -7.18
C ILE A 21 10.10 -10.35 -6.06
N THR A 22 10.37 -9.81 -4.87
CA THR A 22 9.34 -9.69 -3.83
C THR A 22 8.10 -9.08 -4.49
N PRO A 23 6.91 -9.71 -4.41
CA PRO A 23 5.68 -9.09 -4.86
C PRO A 23 5.62 -7.74 -4.15
N ALA A 24 5.69 -6.65 -4.92
CA ALA A 24 5.70 -5.30 -4.36
C ALA A 24 4.54 -5.24 -3.35
N PRO A 25 4.79 -4.91 -2.07
CA PRO A 25 3.72 -4.82 -1.09
C PRO A 25 2.74 -3.80 -1.65
N ILE A 26 1.57 -4.30 -2.06
CA ILE A 26 0.46 -3.45 -2.47
C ILE A 26 0.22 -2.63 -1.21
N SER A 27 0.57 -1.33 -1.25
CA SER A 27 0.47 -0.45 -0.09
C SER A 27 -0.99 -0.44 0.32
N GLN A 28 -1.34 -1.31 1.27
CA GLN A 28 -2.71 -1.54 1.72
C GLN A 28 -3.07 -0.34 2.58
N SER A 29 -3.45 0.73 1.89
CA SER A 29 -3.91 1.99 2.47
C SER A 29 -5.12 1.79 3.39
N ASP A 30 -5.77 0.63 3.36
CA ASP A 30 -6.86 0.29 4.25
C ASP A 30 -6.45 0.31 5.72
N ALA A 31 -5.23 -0.12 6.09
CA ALA A 31 -4.78 -0.06 7.48
C ALA A 31 -4.61 1.40 7.97
N MET A 32 -4.12 2.29 7.10
CA MET A 32 -3.98 3.72 7.41
C MET A 32 -5.34 4.43 7.46
N ILE A 33 -6.28 4.05 6.57
CA ILE A 33 -7.63 4.59 6.55
C ILE A 33 -8.42 4.14 7.81
N THR A 34 -8.26 2.90 8.27
CA THR A 34 -8.93 2.42 9.49
C THR A 34 -8.36 3.08 10.74
N GLN A 35 -7.04 3.23 10.86
CA GLN A 35 -6.42 3.95 11.98
C GLN A 35 -6.90 5.42 12.05
N ALA A 36 -7.00 6.08 10.90
CA ALA A 36 -7.51 7.44 10.81
C ALA A 36 -9.03 7.56 11.12
N ARG A 37 -9.80 6.48 10.91
CA ARG A 37 -11.20 6.39 11.36
C ARG A 37 -11.31 6.23 12.88
N PHE A 38 -10.44 5.43 13.51
CA PHE A 38 -10.42 5.28 14.97
C PHE A 38 -10.07 6.60 15.68
N GLY A 39 -9.16 7.41 15.15
CA GLY A 39 -8.76 8.68 15.77
C GLY A 39 -9.85 9.77 15.80
N CYS A 40 -10.82 9.74 14.87
CA CYS A 40 -11.85 10.78 14.77
C CYS A 40 -13.15 10.47 15.55
N GLY A 41 -13.27 9.28 16.14
CA GLY A 41 -14.46 8.84 16.86
C GLY A 41 -15.58 8.27 15.96
N PRO A 42 -16.67 7.75 16.57
CA PRO A 42 -17.74 7.06 15.86
C PRO A 42 -18.47 7.99 14.89
N GLY A 43 -18.78 7.47 13.70
CA GLY A 43 -19.48 8.24 12.65
C GLY A 43 -18.62 9.33 11.99
N ARG A 44 -17.31 9.36 12.24
CA ARG A 44 -16.38 10.33 11.67
C ARG A 44 -15.29 9.61 10.87
N THR A 45 -14.69 10.31 9.92
CA THR A 45 -13.58 9.81 9.10
C THR A 45 -12.58 10.92 8.84
N LEU A 46 -11.30 10.59 8.78
CA LEU A 46 -10.26 11.54 8.39
C LEU A 46 -10.29 11.76 6.87
N VAL A 47 -10.35 13.03 6.46
CA VAL A 47 -10.26 13.46 5.05
C VAL A 47 -9.25 14.60 5.01
N ALA A 48 -8.15 14.42 4.27
CA ALA A 48 -7.05 15.40 4.16
C ALA A 48 -6.58 15.96 5.52
N GLY A 49 -6.40 15.07 6.52
CA GLY A 49 -5.93 15.47 7.86
C GLY A 49 -7.03 15.98 8.81
N ARG A 50 -8.28 16.14 8.35
CA ARG A 50 -9.38 16.66 9.17
C ARG A 50 -10.44 15.61 9.49
N CYS A 51 -10.96 15.61 10.71
CA CYS A 51 -12.10 14.77 11.08
C CYS A 51 -13.41 15.32 10.52
N VAL A 52 -14.08 14.53 9.68
CA VAL A 52 -15.33 14.89 8.99
C VAL A 52 -16.43 13.88 9.31
N ALA A 53 -17.69 14.35 9.42
CA ALA A 53 -18.86 13.48 9.55
C ALA A 53 -19.01 12.53 8.36
N ARG A 54 -19.33 11.26 8.61
CA ARG A 54 -19.52 10.26 7.55
C ARG A 54 -20.62 10.65 6.56
N THR A 55 -21.63 11.38 7.04
CA THR A 55 -22.75 11.91 6.27
C THR A 55 -22.33 12.97 5.24
N THR A 56 -21.26 13.72 5.48
CA THR A 56 -20.83 14.84 4.62
C THR A 56 -19.52 14.60 3.87
N ILE A 57 -18.93 13.40 3.96
CA ILE A 57 -17.65 13.06 3.31
C ILE A 57 -17.63 13.43 1.82
N ARG A 58 -18.73 13.20 1.10
CA ARG A 58 -18.77 13.48 -0.35
C ARG A 58 -18.66 14.97 -0.64
N HIS A 59 -19.30 15.81 0.18
CA HIS A 59 -19.23 17.26 0.06
C HIS A 59 -17.82 17.78 0.41
N THR A 60 -17.23 17.29 1.51
CA THR A 60 -15.89 17.73 1.91
C THR A 60 -14.80 17.31 0.91
N ARG A 61 -14.87 16.08 0.38
CA ARG A 61 -13.95 15.63 -0.70
C ARG A 61 -14.08 16.49 -1.96
N ARG A 62 -15.30 16.93 -2.30
CA ARG A 62 -15.51 17.86 -3.44
C ARG A 62 -14.95 19.25 -3.15
N ALA A 63 -15.09 19.73 -1.92
CA ALA A 63 -14.55 21.03 -1.52
C ALA A 63 -13.02 21.06 -1.61
N ILE A 64 -12.35 20.03 -1.07
CA ILE A 64 -10.89 19.88 -1.13
C ILE A 64 -10.39 19.80 -2.58
N ARG A 65 -11.03 19.00 -3.44
CA ARG A 65 -10.66 18.92 -4.87
C ARG A 65 -10.79 20.23 -5.63
N ARG A 66 -11.65 21.13 -5.16
CA ARG A 66 -11.86 22.46 -5.76
C ARG A 66 -10.99 23.54 -5.09
N GLY A 67 -10.17 23.19 -4.11
CA GLY A 67 -9.31 24.13 -3.40
C GLY A 67 -10.02 25.04 -2.40
N TYR A 68 -11.20 24.65 -1.90
CA TYR A 68 -11.93 25.42 -0.89
C TYR A 68 -11.39 25.23 0.55
N TYR A 69 -10.24 24.56 0.71
CA TYR A 69 -9.61 24.23 1.99
C TYR A 69 -8.10 24.35 1.89
#